data_AF-A0A1H7BZY3-F1
#
_entry.id   AF-A0A1H7BZY3-F1
#
_cell.length_a   1.000
_cell.length_b   1.000
_cell.length_c   1.000
_cell.angle_alpha   90.00
_cell.angle_beta   90.00
_cell.angle_gamma   90.00
#
_symmetry.space_group_name_H-M   'P 1'
#
loop_
_entity.id
_entity.type
_entity.pdbx_description
1 polymer ?
#
loop_
_entity_poly.entity_id
_entity_poly.type
_entity_poly.pdbx_seq_one_letter_code
_entity_poly.pdbx_strand_id
1 'polypeptide(L)'
;MTDNPGEGKDKTEETSKPQDESQQDKKQQDKNDGSLNDREMAILLLSMEESLCRSYQDADNHAFSTKLASLLASFKQSSDKNRRNLRDLVTRHGWLSPQPAKREDFDKAIQKSGEAPPPVV
;
A
#
# COMPACT_ATOMS: atom_id res chain seq x y z
N MET A 1 -87.22 -4.58 -0.06
CA MET A 1 -86.80 -3.24 0.38
C MET A 1 -85.60 -3.43 1.31
N THR A 2 -84.39 -3.20 0.79
CA THR A 2 -83.48 -2.07 1.12
C THR A 2 -82.80 -2.25 2.49
N ASP A 3 -81.51 -2.08 2.75
CA ASP A 3 -80.26 -1.82 2.02
C ASP A 3 -79.14 -1.97 3.09
N ASN A 4 -77.92 -2.32 2.69
CA ASN A 4 -76.66 -2.18 3.47
C ASN A 4 -76.17 -0.69 3.32
N PRO A 5 -75.00 -0.16 3.79
CA PRO A 5 -73.83 -0.76 4.48
C PRO A 5 -73.10 0.19 5.51
N GLY A 6 -71.89 -0.21 5.94
CA GLY A 6 -70.83 0.65 6.50
C GLY A 6 -69.82 -0.17 7.33
N GLU A 7 -68.87 -0.89 6.69
CA GLU A 7 -67.45 -0.49 6.42
C GLU A 7 -66.61 -0.21 7.69
N GLY A 8 -65.45 -0.81 7.98
CA GLY A 8 -64.56 -1.79 7.32
C GLY A 8 -63.72 -2.53 8.41
N LYS A 9 -63.35 -3.81 8.25
CA LYS A 9 -62.17 -4.38 7.53
C LYS A 9 -60.83 -3.83 8.05
N ASP A 10 -59.79 -4.61 8.41
CA ASP A 10 -59.43 -6.03 8.24
C ASP A 10 -58.44 -6.38 9.39
N LYS A 11 -58.59 -7.50 10.12
CA LYS A 11 -58.11 -8.87 9.86
C LYS A 11 -56.58 -9.00 9.67
N THR A 12 -55.87 -9.54 10.67
CA THR A 12 -55.35 -10.95 10.81
C THR A 12 -54.21 -11.25 9.82
N GLU A 13 -53.11 -11.96 10.12
CA GLU A 13 -52.89 -13.12 10.99
C GLU A 13 -51.36 -13.43 11.04
N GLU A 14 -50.91 -14.08 12.11
CA GLU A 14 -49.56 -14.62 12.32
C GLU A 14 -49.18 -15.75 11.33
N THR A 15 -47.88 -16.08 11.18
CA THR A 15 -47.28 -17.41 11.49
C THR A 15 -45.83 -17.59 10.94
N SER A 16 -44.87 -17.69 11.86
CA SER A 16 -43.68 -18.60 11.99
C SER A 16 -42.69 -18.97 10.85
N LYS A 17 -41.39 -18.65 11.06
CA LYS A 17 -40.16 -19.51 11.23
C LYS A 17 -38.86 -18.95 10.56
N PRO A 18 -37.65 -19.27 11.09
CA PRO A 18 -36.41 -18.51 10.87
C PRO A 18 -35.47 -19.13 9.80
N GLN A 19 -34.74 -18.29 9.05
CA GLN A 19 -33.53 -18.71 8.34
C GLN A 19 -32.63 -17.52 7.95
N ASP A 20 -31.35 -17.88 7.84
CA ASP A 20 -30.08 -17.18 7.67
C ASP A 20 -29.93 -16.25 6.45
N GLU A 21 -28.82 -15.50 6.46
CA GLU A 21 -28.16 -14.77 5.36
C GLU A 21 -28.82 -13.51 4.79
N SER A 22 -28.21 -12.35 5.08
CA SER A 22 -27.71 -11.44 4.02
C SER A 22 -26.79 -10.38 4.60
N GLN A 23 -25.52 -10.50 4.23
CA GLN A 23 -24.47 -9.50 4.30
C GLN A 23 -25.02 -8.12 3.88
N GLN A 24 -25.00 -7.16 4.81
CA GLN A 24 -25.12 -5.75 4.43
C GLN A 24 -23.72 -5.18 4.19
N ASP A 25 -23.30 -5.29 2.93
CA ASP A 25 -22.37 -4.38 2.26
C ASP A 25 -22.80 -2.93 2.54
N LYS A 26 -22.25 -2.33 3.59
CA LYS A 26 -22.19 -0.87 3.69
C LYS A 26 -20.95 -0.42 2.93
N LYS A 27 -21.13 -0.28 1.61
CA LYS A 27 -20.33 0.59 0.74
C LYS A 27 -19.99 1.87 1.51
N GLN A 28 -18.76 1.98 2.00
CA GLN A 28 -18.22 3.24 2.47
C GLN A 28 -18.18 4.17 1.26
N GLN A 29 -19.12 5.12 1.25
CA GLN A 29 -19.11 6.23 0.31
C GLN A 29 -17.82 7.01 0.51
N ASP A 30 -17.00 6.94 -0.53
CA ASP A 30 -15.77 7.66 -0.75
C ASP A 30 -16.03 9.17 -0.74
N LYS A 31 -15.98 9.77 0.46
CA LYS A 31 -15.78 11.21 0.61
C LYS A 31 -14.29 11.44 0.45
N ASN A 32 -13.85 11.66 -0.79
CA ASN A 32 -12.51 12.13 -1.07
C ASN A 32 -12.40 13.59 -0.57
N ASP A 33 -12.07 13.75 0.70
CA ASP A 33 -11.83 15.04 1.37
C ASP A 33 -10.42 15.60 1.10
N GLY A 34 -9.67 14.95 0.21
CA GLY A 34 -8.26 15.24 -0.04
C GLY A 34 -7.31 14.72 1.03
N SER A 35 -7.80 14.00 2.05
CA SER A 35 -6.94 13.30 3.00
C SER A 35 -6.52 11.96 2.44
N LEU A 36 -5.22 11.69 2.49
CA LEU A 36 -4.67 10.40 2.12
C LEU A 36 -4.99 9.41 3.23
N ASN A 37 -5.55 8.25 2.87
CA ASN A 37 -5.66 7.16 3.83
C ASN A 37 -4.26 6.63 4.21
N ASP A 38 -4.14 5.93 5.33
CA ASP A 38 -2.85 5.44 5.85
C ASP A 38 -2.07 4.60 4.82
N ARG A 39 -2.79 3.87 3.97
CA ARG A 39 -2.20 3.08 2.89
C ARG A 39 -1.56 3.98 1.84
N GLU A 40 -2.29 4.96 1.34
CA GLU A 40 -1.81 5.94 0.36
C GLU A 40 -0.66 6.76 0.92
N MET A 41 -0.74 7.15 2.21
CA MET A 41 0.33 7.85 2.89
C MET A 41 1.60 6.98 2.99
N ALA A 42 1.47 5.71 3.37
CA ALA A 42 2.62 4.80 3.44
C ALA A 42 3.26 4.55 2.07
N ILE A 43 2.45 4.42 1.02
CA ILE A 43 2.93 4.27 -0.37
C ILE A 43 3.63 5.56 -0.83
N LEU A 44 3.04 6.73 -0.55
CA LEU A 44 3.63 8.02 -0.86
C LEU A 44 4.99 8.18 -0.16
N LEU A 45 5.05 7.95 1.16
CA LEU A 45 6.29 8.01 1.92
C LEU A 45 7.35 7.06 1.37
N LEU A 46 6.97 5.83 0.99
CA LEU A 46 7.89 4.88 0.38
C LEU A 46 8.46 5.42 -0.95
N SER A 47 7.62 5.96 -1.83
CA SER A 47 8.06 6.53 -3.10
C SER A 47 8.95 7.76 -2.93
N MET A 48 8.65 8.61 -1.95
CA MET A 48 9.49 9.76 -1.59
C MET A 48 10.86 9.31 -1.11
N GLU A 49 10.92 8.29 -0.26
CA GLU A 49 12.18 7.73 0.24
C GLU A 49 13.01 7.08 -0.88
N GLU A 50 12.36 6.40 -1.83
CA GLU A 50 13.03 5.86 -3.02
C GLU A 50 13.59 6.96 -3.93
N SER A 51 12.88 8.08 -4.09
CA SER A 51 13.37 9.25 -4.81
C SER A 51 14.57 9.88 -4.09
N LEU A 52 14.48 10.04 -2.77
CA LEU A 52 15.54 10.62 -1.95
C LEU A 52 16.83 9.80 -1.98
N CYS A 53 16.72 8.47 -1.92
CA CYS A 53 17.84 7.54 -2.13
C CYS A 53 18.57 7.83 -3.46
N ARG A 54 17.85 8.02 -4.56
CA ARG A 54 18.43 8.34 -5.87
C ARG A 54 19.15 9.69 -5.84
N SER A 55 18.53 10.72 -5.25
CA SER A 55 19.17 12.02 -5.10
C SER A 55 20.46 11.97 -4.28
N TYR A 56 20.50 11.16 -3.21
CA TYR A 56 21.75 10.95 -2.48
C TYR A 56 22.80 10.21 -3.29
N GLN A 57 22.39 9.27 -4.16
CA GLN A 57 23.33 8.58 -5.03
C GLN A 57 23.95 9.53 -6.06
N ASP A 58 23.14 10.39 -6.66
CA ASP A 58 23.63 11.42 -7.58
C ASP A 58 24.54 12.42 -6.87
N ALA A 59 24.15 12.90 -5.69
CA ALA A 59 24.95 13.84 -4.91
C ALA A 59 26.30 13.25 -4.46
N ASP A 60 26.38 11.93 -4.23
CA ASP A 60 27.63 11.24 -3.89
C ASP A 60 28.62 11.25 -5.05
N ASN A 61 28.12 11.11 -6.30
CA ASN A 61 28.95 11.23 -7.50
C ASN A 61 29.56 12.63 -7.67
N HIS A 62 28.99 13.64 -7.01
CA HIS A 62 29.43 15.03 -7.06
C HIS A 62 30.11 15.49 -5.75
N ALA A 63 30.22 14.64 -4.74
CA ALA A 63 30.82 14.98 -3.46
C ALA A 63 32.34 14.82 -3.48
N PHE A 64 33.06 15.93 -3.70
CA PHE A 64 34.54 15.94 -3.70
C PHE A 64 35.17 16.10 -2.30
N SER A 65 34.36 16.42 -1.29
CA SER A 65 34.82 16.59 0.10
C SER A 65 34.53 15.34 0.92
N THR A 66 35.55 14.83 1.62
CA THR A 66 35.44 13.64 2.49
C THR A 66 34.43 13.82 3.62
N LYS A 67 34.32 15.04 4.16
CA LYS A 67 33.34 15.37 5.20
C LYS A 67 31.90 15.37 4.66
N LEU A 68 31.73 15.89 3.43
CA LEU A 68 30.43 15.87 2.75
C LEU A 68 30.02 14.43 2.39
N ALA A 69 30.95 13.62 1.89
CA ALA A 69 30.73 12.21 1.59
C ALA A 69 30.32 11.42 2.85
N SER A 70 30.99 11.65 3.98
CA SER A 70 30.63 11.02 5.27
C SER A 70 29.23 11.42 5.74
N LEU A 71 28.86 12.69 5.58
CA LEU A 71 27.51 13.16 5.90
C LEU A 71 26.46 12.54 4.97
N LEU A 72 26.73 12.48 3.66
CA LEU A 72 25.87 11.81 2.68
C LEU A 72 25.69 10.33 3.01
N ALA A 73 26.76 9.63 3.37
CA ALA A 73 26.69 8.21 3.75
C ALA A 73 25.77 7.99 4.95
N SER A 74 25.79 8.91 5.93
CA SER A 74 24.91 8.88 7.09
C SER A 74 23.43 9.06 6.68
N PHE A 75 23.16 9.99 5.75
CA PHE A 75 21.81 10.20 5.22
C PHE A 75 21.32 9.01 4.39
N LYS A 76 22.17 8.43 3.54
CA LYS A 76 21.87 7.19 2.79
C LYS A 76 21.51 6.05 3.73
N GLN A 77 22.30 5.84 4.80
CA GLN A 77 22.03 4.78 5.77
C GLN A 77 20.67 4.97 6.47
N SER A 78 20.34 6.21 6.84
CA SER A 78 19.05 6.54 7.46
C SER A 78 17.89 6.31 6.48
N SER A 79 18.04 6.78 5.25
CA SER A 79 17.09 6.62 4.15
C SER A 79 16.82 5.14 3.84
N ASP A 80 17.86 4.31 3.77
CA ASP A 80 17.73 2.87 3.57
C ASP A 80 17.03 2.16 4.73
N LYS A 81 17.23 2.64 5.97
CA LYS A 81 16.49 2.11 7.13
C LYS A 81 15.01 2.46 7.03
N ASN A 82 14.67 3.70 6.71
CA ASN A 82 13.29 4.15 6.52
C ASN A 82 12.59 3.37 5.41
N ARG A 83 13.25 3.22 4.25
CA ARG A 83 12.73 2.48 3.11
C ARG A 83 12.38 1.04 3.46
N ARG A 84 13.26 0.35 4.21
CA ARG A 84 13.00 -1.01 4.71
C ARG A 84 11.80 -1.05 5.64
N ASN A 85 11.77 -0.17 6.64
CA ASN A 85 10.66 -0.10 7.59
C ASN A 85 9.31 0.16 6.90
N LEU A 86 9.29 1.04 5.90
CA LEU A 86 8.09 1.35 5.11
C LEU A 86 7.67 0.15 4.26
N ARG A 87 8.61 -0.53 3.58
CA ARG A 87 8.29 -1.77 2.85
C ARG A 87 7.74 -2.85 3.76
N ASP A 88 8.33 -3.03 4.94
CA ASP A 88 7.87 -4.00 5.93
C ASP A 88 6.49 -3.65 6.44
N LEU A 89 6.21 -2.36 6.70
CA LEU A 89 4.88 -1.89 7.09
C LEU A 89 3.85 -2.20 6.00
N VAL A 90 4.10 -1.75 4.77
CA VAL A 90 3.18 -1.92 3.65
C VAL A 90 2.95 -3.41 3.34
N THR A 91 3.97 -4.25 3.48
CA THR A 91 3.86 -5.71 3.29
C THR A 91 3.06 -6.36 4.43
N ARG A 92 3.31 -6.02 5.70
CA ARG A 92 2.57 -6.56 6.86
C ARG A 92 1.09 -6.22 6.82
N HIS A 93 0.73 -5.04 6.31
CA HIS A 93 -0.66 -4.63 6.14
C HIS A 93 -1.29 -5.15 4.84
N GLY A 94 -0.57 -5.93 4.02
CA GLY A 94 -1.07 -6.49 2.77
C GLY A 94 -1.36 -5.44 1.69
N TRP A 95 -0.85 -4.22 1.84
CA TRP A 95 -1.09 -3.11 0.92
C TRP A 95 -0.28 -3.19 -0.36
N LEU A 96 0.84 -3.92 -0.32
CA LEU A 96 1.69 -4.27 -1.45
C LEU A 96 1.88 -5.78 -1.46
N SER A 97 1.49 -6.42 -2.57
CA SER A 97 1.84 -7.81 -2.81
C SER A 97 3.16 -7.83 -3.60
N PRO A 98 4.24 -8.44 -3.08
CA PRO A 98 5.45 -8.62 -3.85
C PRO A 98 5.12 -9.43 -5.09
N GLN A 99 5.43 -8.89 -6.27
CA GLN A 99 5.33 -9.66 -7.51
C GLN A 99 6.53 -10.61 -7.58
N PRO A 100 6.32 -11.89 -7.94
CA PRO A 100 7.42 -12.80 -8.19
C PRO A 100 8.31 -12.20 -9.29
N ALA A 101 9.62 -12.15 -9.03
CA ALA A 101 10.57 -11.70 -10.03
C ALA A 101 10.43 -12.57 -11.29
N LYS A 102 10.35 -11.94 -12.45
CA LYS A 102 10.38 -12.69 -13.71
C LYS A 102 11.76 -13.30 -13.87
N ARG A 103 11.82 -14.48 -14.50
CA ARG A 103 13.09 -15.16 -14.78
C ARG A 103 14.08 -14.27 -15.52
N GLU A 104 13.59 -13.44 -16.43
CA GLU A 104 14.35 -12.44 -17.16
C GLU A 104 15.05 -11.41 -16.26
N ASP A 105 14.38 -10.96 -15.19
CA ASP A 105 14.94 -10.00 -14.24
C ASP A 105 16.00 -10.67 -13.35
N PHE A 106 15.79 -11.95 -13.02
CA PHE A 106 16.75 -12.76 -12.30
C PHE A 106 18.03 -13.01 -13.13
N ASP A 107 17.88 -13.39 -14.39
CA ASP A 107 19.01 -13.65 -15.30
C ASP A 107 19.84 -12.36 -15.52
N LYS A 108 19.18 -11.20 -15.67
CA LYS A 108 19.86 -9.89 -15.72
C LYS A 108 20.61 -9.56 -14.42
N ALA A 109 20.01 -9.85 -13.26
CA ALA A 109 20.66 -9.61 -11.99
C ALA A 109 21.91 -10.47 -11.80
N ILE A 110 21.84 -11.75 -12.21
CA ILE A 110 23.00 -12.66 -12.17
C ILE A 110 24.10 -12.18 -13.12
N GLN A 111 23.78 -11.84 -14.37
CA GLN A 111 24.77 -11.34 -15.33
C GLN A 111 25.52 -10.12 -14.79
N LYS A 112 24.78 -9.16 -14.21
CA LYS A 112 25.37 -7.95 -13.62
C LYS A 112 26.29 -8.24 -12.42
N SER A 113 26.03 -9.32 -11.68
CA SER A 113 26.88 -9.75 -10.55
C SER A 113 28.11 -10.55 -10.98
N GLY A 114 28.05 -11.24 -12.13
CA GLY A 114 29.17 -11.99 -12.70
C GLY A 114 30.21 -11.14 -13.42
N GLU A 115 29.85 -9.91 -13.82
CA GLU A 115 30.75 -8.96 -14.51
C GLU A 115 31.57 -8.06 -13.56
N ALA A 116 31.32 -8.09 -12.25
CA ALA A 116 32.13 -7.33 -11.31
C ALA A 116 33.45 -8.08 -11.04
N PRO A 117 34.62 -7.60 -11.50
CA PRO A 117 35.89 -8.22 -11.13
C PRO A 117 36.05 -8.12 -9.60
N PRO A 118 36.61 -9.16 -8.95
CA PRO A 118 36.88 -9.11 -7.52
C PRO A 118 37.78 -7.90 -7.22
N PRO A 119 37.56 -7.18 -6.10
CA PRO A 119 38.41 -6.07 -5.73
C PRO A 119 39.84 -6.57 -5.57
N VAL A 120 40.75 -6.01 -6.37
CA VAL A 120 42.18 -6.30 -6.30
C VAL A 120 42.69 -5.69 -4.98
N VAL A 121 43.18 -6.56 -4.08
CA VAL A 121 43.86 -6.20 -2.83
C VAL A 121 45.31 -5.88 -3.10
#